data_AF-A0A2B2BMR9-F1
#
_entry.id   AF-A0A2B2BMR9-F1
#
_cell.length_a   1.000
_cell.length_b   1.000
_cell.length_c   1.000
_cell.angle_alpha   90.00
_cell.angle_beta   90.00
_cell.angle_gamma   90.00
#
_symmetry.space_group_name_H-M   'P 1'
#
loop_
_entity.id
_entity.type
_entity.pdbx_description
1 polymer ?
#
loop_
_entity_poly.entity_id
_entity_poly.type
_entity_poly.pdbx_seq_one_letter_code
_entity_poly.pdbx_strand_id
1 'polypeptide(L)'
;TEQGEMIRFKYGLPEVTISSLSLYTSAILEANLLPPPEPKDAWRHIMDELSDISCDLYRGYVRENKDFVPYFRSATPEQELGKLPLGSRPAKRRPTGGVESLR
;
A
#
# COMPACT_ATOMS: atom_id res chain seq x y z
N THR A 1 -1.59 -11.81 -0.22
CA THR A 1 -0.88 -11.51 -1.48
C THR A 1 0.57 -11.27 -1.16
N GLU A 2 1.48 -11.75 -1.99
CA GLU A 2 2.91 -11.50 -1.82
C GLU A 2 3.39 -10.54 -2.90
N GLN A 3 4.05 -9.46 -2.47
CA GLN A 3 4.65 -8.49 -3.38
C GLN A 3 5.92 -9.06 -4.02
N GLY A 4 6.14 -8.81 -5.31
CA GLY A 4 7.24 -9.42 -6.07
C GLY A 4 8.62 -9.07 -5.51
N GLU A 5 8.79 -7.83 -5.07
CA GLU A 5 9.99 -7.32 -4.40
C GLU A 5 10.30 -8.02 -3.07
N MET A 6 9.29 -8.62 -2.43
CA MET A 6 9.42 -9.33 -1.17
C MET A 6 9.73 -10.83 -1.32
N ILE A 7 9.54 -11.40 -2.51
CA ILE A 7 9.66 -12.85 -2.72
C ILE A 7 11.03 -13.38 -2.32
N ARG A 8 12.11 -12.68 -2.66
CA ARG A 8 13.46 -13.10 -2.29
C ARG A 8 13.65 -13.17 -0.77
N PHE A 9 13.04 -12.26 -0.02
CA PHE A 9 13.19 -12.17 1.43
C PHE A 9 12.31 -13.16 2.19
N LYS A 10 11.25 -13.67 1.57
CA LYS A 10 10.35 -14.66 2.20
C LYS A 10 10.56 -16.09 1.70
N TYR A 11 11.03 -16.23 0.47
CA TYR A 11 11.09 -17.52 -0.23
C TYR A 11 12.40 -17.76 -1.00
N GLY A 12 13.39 -16.87 -0.89
CA GLY A 12 14.63 -16.97 -1.66
C GLY A 12 15.55 -18.12 -1.25
N LEU A 13 15.35 -18.69 -0.05
CA LEU A 13 16.10 -19.84 0.47
C LEU A 13 15.13 -20.83 1.15
N PRO A 14 15.44 -22.15 1.18
CA PRO A 14 14.59 -23.13 1.84
C PRO A 14 14.30 -22.83 3.31
N GLU A 15 15.31 -22.42 4.08
CA GLU A 15 15.18 -22.12 5.52
C GLU A 15 14.27 -20.91 5.75
N VAL A 16 14.42 -19.87 4.93
CA VAL A 16 13.60 -18.65 4.97
C VAL A 16 12.15 -18.94 4.59
N THR A 17 11.95 -19.84 3.62
CA THR A 17 10.62 -20.31 3.22
C THR A 17 9.92 -21.02 4.35
N ILE A 18 10.61 -21.97 5.01
CA ILE A 18 10.06 -22.70 6.16
C ILE A 18 9.72 -21.72 7.28
N SER A 19 10.58 -20.73 7.55
CA SER A 19 10.33 -19.68 8.55
C SER A 19 9.06 -18.87 8.23
N SER A 20 8.92 -18.39 6.99
CA SER A 20 7.76 -17.60 6.56
C SER A 20 6.45 -18.40 6.67
N LEU A 21 6.45 -19.65 6.20
CA LEU A 21 5.26 -20.52 6.27
C LEU A 21 4.91 -20.93 7.70
N SER A 22 5.92 -21.15 8.55
CA SER A 22 5.72 -21.45 9.97
C SER A 22 5.07 -20.27 10.69
N LEU A 23 5.53 -19.04 10.41
CA LEU A 23 4.94 -17.84 10.99
C LEU A 23 3.46 -17.68 10.59
N TYR A 24 3.14 -17.87 9.31
CA TYR A 24 1.76 -17.80 8.83
C TYR A 24 0.88 -18.88 9.45
N THR A 25 1.37 -20.12 9.51
CA THR A 25 0.62 -21.24 10.07
C THR A 25 0.31 -21.00 11.54
N SER A 26 1.32 -20.63 12.34
CA SER A 26 1.14 -20.33 13.76
C SER A 26 0.19 -19.16 13.99
N ALA A 27 0.32 -18.07 13.23
CA ALA A 27 -0.55 -16.91 13.36
C ALA A 27 -2.01 -17.24 13.03
N ILE A 28 -2.27 -18.07 12.01
CA ILE A 28 -3.63 -18.51 11.65
C ILE A 28 -4.22 -19.40 12.75
N LEU A 29 -3.44 -20.34 13.28
CA LEU A 29 -3.90 -21.22 14.36
C LEU A 29 -4.25 -20.39 15.61
N GLU A 30 -3.39 -19.46 15.99
CA GLU A 30 -3.61 -18.57 17.12
C GLU A 30 -4.84 -17.69 16.91
N ALA A 31 -4.97 -17.03 15.75
CA ALA A 31 -6.11 -16.16 15.46
C ALA A 31 -7.46 -16.90 15.48
N ASN A 32 -7.49 -18.19 15.12
CA ASN A 32 -8.69 -19.01 15.14
C ASN A 32 -9.09 -19.47 16.55
N LEU A 33 -8.12 -19.71 17.43
CA LEU A 33 -8.35 -20.24 18.78
C LEU A 33 -8.43 -19.13 19.84
N LEU A 34 -7.69 -18.06 19.64
CA LEU A 34 -7.51 -16.93 20.55
C LEU A 34 -7.81 -15.63 19.78
N PRO A 35 -9.10 -15.36 19.46
CA PRO A 35 -9.46 -14.16 18.74
C PRO A 35 -9.07 -12.90 19.55
N PRO A 36 -8.69 -11.81 18.86
CA PRO A 36 -8.37 -10.55 19.53
C PRO A 36 -9.62 -10.00 20.24
N PRO A 37 -9.45 -9.17 21.29
CA PRO A 37 -10.57 -8.57 21.99
C PRO A 37 -11.35 -7.64 21.06
N GLU A 38 -12.66 -7.52 21.31
CA GLU A 38 -13.47 -6.52 20.61
C GLU A 38 -13.02 -5.10 20.98
N PRO A 39 -12.93 -4.19 19.99
CA PRO A 39 -12.54 -2.83 20.26
C PRO A 39 -13.67 -2.10 20.99
N LYS A 40 -13.27 -1.28 21.98
CA LYS A 40 -14.19 -0.45 22.76
C LYS A 40 -14.84 0.62 21.88
N ASP A 41 -16.07 1.01 22.19
CA ASP A 41 -16.81 2.03 21.42
C ASP A 41 -16.06 3.35 21.30
N ALA A 42 -15.39 3.79 22.38
CA ALA A 42 -14.55 4.98 22.35
C ALA A 42 -13.40 4.89 21.33
N TRP A 43 -12.82 3.70 21.12
CA TRP A 43 -11.77 3.51 20.12
C TRP A 43 -12.35 3.55 18.70
N ARG A 44 -13.55 3.00 18.50
CA ARG A 44 -14.26 3.07 17.22
C ARG A 44 -14.54 4.53 16.83
N HIS A 45 -15.08 5.32 17.76
CA HIS A 45 -15.33 6.75 17.54
C HIS A 45 -14.06 7.53 17.19
N ILE A 46 -12.94 7.27 17.87
CA ILE A 46 -11.65 7.88 17.54
C ILE A 46 -11.19 7.45 16.14
N MET A 47 -11.35 6.17 15.78
CA MET A 47 -10.97 5.69 14.45
C MET A 47 -11.82 6.31 13.34
N ASP A 48 -13.11 6.58 13.59
CA ASP A 48 -13.99 7.27 12.65
C ASP A 48 -13.50 8.72 12.43
N GLU A 49 -13.23 9.46 13.51
CA GLU A 49 -12.72 10.84 13.44
C GLU A 49 -11.35 10.90 12.72
N LEU A 50 -10.44 9.98 13.04
CA LEU A 50 -9.15 9.86 12.38
C LEU A 50 -9.31 9.57 10.88
N SER A 51 -10.29 8.74 10.52
CA SER A 51 -10.55 8.39 9.12
C SER A 51 -10.95 9.63 8.32
N ASP A 52 -11.91 10.40 8.83
CA ASP A 52 -12.42 11.60 8.16
C ASP A 52 -11.31 12.64 7.98
N ILE A 53 -10.64 13.02 9.08
CA ILE A 53 -9.59 14.04 9.05
C ILE A 53 -8.43 13.64 8.15
N SER A 54 -7.96 12.39 8.24
CA SER A 54 -6.83 11.92 7.44
C SER A 54 -7.18 11.82 5.95
N CYS A 55 -8.42 11.42 5.62
CA CYS A 55 -8.88 11.33 4.24
C CYS A 55 -9.00 12.72 3.61
N ASP A 56 -9.58 13.68 4.34
CA ASP A 56 -9.74 15.05 3.88
C ASP A 56 -8.39 15.71 3.65
N LEU A 57 -7.44 15.58 4.58
CA LEU A 57 -6.08 16.11 4.39
C LEU A 57 -5.37 15.45 3.20
N TYR A 58 -5.44 14.11 3.08
CA TYR A 58 -4.84 13.40 1.97
C TYR A 58 -5.41 13.84 0.62
N ARG A 59 -6.74 13.93 0.51
CA ARG A 59 -7.42 14.35 -0.73
C ARG A 59 -7.19 15.84 -1.03
N GLY A 60 -7.12 16.67 0.00
CA GLY A 60 -6.77 18.09 -0.11
C GLY A 60 -5.45 18.30 -0.86
N TYR A 61 -4.42 17.50 -0.55
CA TYR A 61 -3.16 17.56 -1.28
C TYR A 61 -3.20 16.80 -2.61
N VAL A 62 -3.66 15.55 -2.61
CA VAL A 62 -3.44 14.65 -3.76
C VAL A 62 -4.44 14.92 -4.90
N ARG A 63 -5.64 15.40 -4.58
CA ARG A 63 -6.71 15.63 -5.57
C ARG A 63 -7.04 17.11 -5.76
N GLU A 64 -7.19 17.85 -4.68
CA GLU A 64 -7.72 19.23 -4.74
C GLU A 64 -6.64 20.27 -5.03
N ASN A 65 -5.42 20.05 -4.54
CA ASN A 65 -4.30 20.94 -4.79
C ASN A 65 -3.81 20.82 -6.25
N LYS A 66 -4.03 21.89 -7.01
CA LYS A 66 -3.69 22.00 -8.43
C LYS A 66 -2.20 21.87 -8.72
N ASP A 67 -1.35 22.21 -7.75
CA ASP A 67 0.11 22.20 -7.91
C ASP A 67 0.73 20.83 -7.58
N PHE A 68 -0.05 19.89 -7.03
CA PHE A 68 0.46 18.59 -6.61
C PHE A 68 0.99 17.76 -7.77
N VAL A 69 0.25 17.65 -8.88
CA VAL A 69 0.67 16.83 -10.03
C VAL A 69 1.95 17.38 -10.70
N PRO A 70 2.07 18.69 -10.98
CA PRO A 70 3.33 19.29 -11.42
C PRO A 70 4.48 18.99 -10.46
N TYR A 71 4.28 19.24 -9.15
CA TYR A 71 5.29 18.98 -8.14
C TYR A 71 5.74 17.51 -8.10
N PHE A 72 4.79 16.58 -8.05
CA PHE A 72 5.06 15.14 -8.00
C PHE A 72 5.87 14.66 -9.20
N ARG A 73 5.57 15.17 -10.40
CA ARG A 73 6.31 14.83 -11.63
C ARG A 73 7.72 15.42 -11.67
N SER A 74 7.95 16.55 -11.00
CA SER A 74 9.27 17.20 -10.93
C SER A 74 10.14 16.66 -9.79
N ALA A 75 9.53 16.31 -8.66
CA ALA A 75 10.24 15.88 -7.45
C ALA A 75 10.55 14.37 -7.43
N THR A 76 9.84 13.57 -8.24
CA THR A 76 9.99 12.10 -8.24
C THR A 76 10.36 11.58 -9.63
N PRO A 77 11.01 10.40 -9.72
CA PRO A 77 11.35 9.79 -11.00
C PRO A 77 10.16 9.10 -11.68
N GLU A 78 8.90 9.44 -11.36
CA GLU A 78 7.70 8.78 -11.89
C GLU A 78 7.72 8.67 -13.42
N GLN A 79 8.07 9.76 -14.10
CA GLN A 79 8.10 9.79 -15.56
C GLN A 79 9.17 8.87 -16.14
N GLU A 80 10.33 8.77 -15.47
CA GLU A 80 11.45 7.96 -15.95
C GLU A 80 11.21 6.47 -15.67
N LEU A 81 10.61 6.13 -14.52
CA LEU A 81 10.19 4.76 -14.22
C LEU A 81 9.20 4.22 -15.27
N GLY A 82 8.35 5.07 -15.84
CA GLY A 82 7.44 4.69 -16.92
C GLY A 82 8.10 4.48 -18.28
N LYS A 83 9.29 5.05 -18.52
CA LYS A 83 10.05 4.89 -19.78
C LYS A 83 11.01 3.72 -19.75
N LEU A 84 11.50 3.35 -18.56
CA LEU A 84 12.44 2.25 -18.39
C LEU A 84 11.72 0.89 -18.50
N PRO A 85 12.37 -0.14 -19.06
CA PRO A 85 11.79 -1.48 -19.18
C PRO A 85 11.84 -2.25 -17.85
N LEU A 86 11.29 -1.68 -16.77
CA LEU A 86 11.33 -2.24 -15.41
C LEU A 86 10.10 -3.08 -15.07
N GLY A 87 8.93 -2.71 -15.59
CA GLY A 87 7.67 -3.39 -15.34
C GLY A 87 7.03 -3.90 -16.63
N SER A 88 6.32 -5.03 -16.57
CA SER A 88 5.57 -5.57 -17.71
C SER A 88 4.29 -4.80 -18.03
N ARG A 89 3.89 -3.86 -17.16
CA ARG A 89 2.65 -3.10 -17.27
C ARG A 89 2.93 -1.61 -17.51
N PRO A 90 2.14 -0.94 -18.35
CA PRO A 90 2.28 0.50 -18.55
C PRO A 90 1.95 1.26 -17.25
N ALA A 91 2.78 2.26 -16.94
CA ALA A 91 2.67 3.07 -15.72
C ALA A 91 1.38 3.92 -15.65
N LYS A 92 0.75 4.23 -16.80
CA LYS A 92 -0.50 5.02 -16.88
C LYS A 92 -1.60 4.24 -17.59
N ARG A 93 -2.83 4.35 -17.08
CA ARG A 93 -4.04 3.83 -17.75
C ARG A 93 -4.58 4.79 -18.83
N ARG A 94 -4.40 6.10 -18.64
CA ARG A 94 -4.79 7.16 -19.60
C ARG A 94 -3.71 8.25 -19.63
N PRO A 95 -3.25 8.72 -20.81
CA PRO A 95 -2.14 9.69 -20.90
C PRO A 95 -2.43 11.07 -20.30
N THR A 96 -3.71 11.45 -20.21
CA THR A 96 -4.16 12.80 -19.83
C THR A 96 -4.78 12.91 -18.44
N GLY A 97 -4.76 11.85 -17.62
CA GLY A 97 -5.38 11.88 -16.30
C GLY A 97 -4.48 12.48 -15.21
N GLY A 98 -5.11 12.93 -14.11
CA GLY A 98 -4.44 13.34 -12.86
C GLY A 98 -3.90 12.16 -12.06
N VAL A 99 -3.73 12.32 -10.74
CA VAL A 99 -3.24 11.26 -9.84
C VAL A 99 -4.07 9.97 -9.96
N GLU A 100 -5.37 10.12 -10.20
CA GLU A 100 -6.33 9.02 -10.37
C GLU A 100 -6.05 8.10 -11.57
N SER A 101 -5.14 8.49 -12.48
CA SER A 101 -4.73 7.70 -13.64
C SER A 101 -3.43 6.90 -13.46
N LEU A 102 -2.72 7.14 -12.35
CA LEU A 102 -1.55 6.37 -11.92
C LEU A 102 -1.96 5.04 -11.27
N ARG A 103 -1.04 4.06 -11.28
CA ARG A 103 -1.22 2.72 -10.72
C ARG A 103 -0.27 2.47 -9.55
#